data_AF-A0A0U0W624-F1
#
_entry.id   AF-A0A0U0W624-F1
#
_cell.length_a   1.000
_cell.length_b   1.000
_cell.length_c   1.000
_cell.angle_alpha   90.00
_cell.angle_beta   90.00
_cell.angle_gamma   90.00
#
_symmetry.space_group_name_H-M   'P 1'
#
loop_
_entity.id
_entity.type
_entity.pdbx_description
1 polymer ?
#
loop_
_entity_poly.entity_id
_entity_poly.type
_entity_poly.pdbx_seq_one_letter_code
_entity_poly.pdbx_strand_id
1 'polypeptide(L)'
;MRSADLTAAARIRDAAISQFGEHGFGVGVRAIADAAGVSAGLVIHHFGSKDGLRKACDDYVAEEIRSTKSEAMRSNDPATWFAQLAEIESYAPLMAYLVRSMQSGGELANMLWRRMIDNTEEYLDEGVRAGTIKPSRDPAARARYLGITGGGGFLLYLQMHETPTDIRTVLRDYARDMILPALEIYSEGLLADRTMYDAFLAAEKQGDSHAS
;
A
#
# COMPACT_ATOMS: atom_id res chain seq x y z
N MET A 1 26.99 1.25 19.70
CA MET A 1 26.65 0.14 18.79
C MET A 1 25.19 0.19 18.33
N ARG A 2 24.20 0.09 19.23
CA ARG A 2 22.75 -0.01 18.88
C ARG A 2 22.22 0.99 17.84
N SER A 3 22.62 2.26 17.85
CA SER A 3 22.18 3.25 16.84
C SER A 3 22.81 3.02 15.47
N ALA A 4 24.10 2.69 15.40
CA ALA A 4 24.78 2.36 14.15
C ALA A 4 24.23 1.06 13.55
N ASP A 5 23.92 0.07 14.40
CA ASP A 5 23.30 -1.20 14.00
C ASP A 5 21.90 -0.98 13.40
N LEU A 6 21.11 -0.07 13.96
CA LEU A 6 19.81 0.32 13.42
C LEU A 6 19.95 1.00 12.04
N THR A 7 20.95 1.87 11.86
CA THR A 7 21.21 2.50 10.55
C THR A 7 21.73 1.48 9.53
N ALA A 8 22.51 0.48 9.94
CA ALA A 8 22.97 -0.58 9.06
C ALA A 8 21.81 -1.47 8.59
N ALA A 9 20.93 -1.89 9.51
CA ALA A 9 19.74 -2.65 9.18
C ALA A 9 18.81 -1.87 8.21
N ALA A 10 18.57 -0.57 8.46
CA ALA A 10 17.78 0.27 7.56
C ALA A 10 18.39 0.34 6.15
N ARG A 11 19.69 0.63 6.03
CA ARG A 11 20.37 0.66 4.72
C ARG A 11 20.29 -0.67 3.97
N ILE A 12 20.45 -1.80 4.67
CA ILE A 12 20.33 -3.13 4.06
C ILE A 12 18.90 -3.36 3.56
N ARG A 13 17.89 -3.01 4.35
CA ARG A 13 16.48 -3.13 3.97
C ARG A 13 16.15 -2.26 2.75
N ASP A 14 16.60 -1.00 2.73
CA ASP A 14 16.29 -0.07 1.64
C ASP A 14 16.98 -0.51 0.33
N ALA A 15 18.21 -1.01 0.43
CA ALA A 15 18.89 -1.66 -0.69
C ALA A 15 18.16 -2.92 -1.15
N ALA A 16 17.67 -3.74 -0.23
CA ALA A 16 16.90 -4.94 -0.56
C ALA A 16 15.58 -4.61 -1.26
N ILE A 17 14.83 -3.62 -0.78
CA ILE A 17 13.59 -3.15 -1.42
C ILE A 17 13.85 -2.74 -2.88
N SER A 18 14.89 -1.94 -3.09
CA SER A 18 15.28 -1.48 -4.44
C SER A 18 15.68 -2.66 -5.33
N GLN A 19 16.56 -3.53 -4.84
CA GLN A 19 17.05 -4.70 -5.59
C GLN A 19 15.94 -5.71 -5.91
N PHE A 20 15.06 -5.99 -4.95
CA PHE A 20 13.92 -6.88 -5.17
C PHE A 20 12.89 -6.26 -6.11
N GLY A 21 12.64 -4.95 -6.06
CA GLY A 21 11.76 -4.25 -6.98
C GLY A 21 12.27 -4.28 -8.43
N GLU A 22 13.55 -3.99 -8.63
CA GLU A 22 14.16 -3.91 -9.96
C GLU A 22 14.39 -5.28 -10.58
N HIS A 23 15.00 -6.20 -9.83
CA HIS A 23 15.53 -7.46 -10.36
C HIS A 23 14.76 -8.70 -9.87
N GLY A 24 13.73 -8.53 -9.03
CA GLY A 24 12.92 -9.60 -8.49
C GLY A 24 13.55 -10.35 -7.31
N PHE A 25 12.80 -11.27 -6.71
CA PHE A 25 13.26 -12.02 -5.52
C PHE A 25 14.36 -13.05 -5.81
N GLY A 26 14.80 -13.22 -7.06
CA GLY A 26 15.94 -14.07 -7.42
C GLY A 26 17.29 -13.53 -6.95
N VAL A 27 17.40 -12.22 -6.71
CA VAL A 27 18.65 -11.54 -6.34
C VAL A 27 19.36 -12.20 -5.15
N GLY A 28 20.66 -12.45 -5.28
CA GLY A 28 21.46 -13.03 -4.20
C GLY A 28 21.76 -12.05 -3.07
N VAL A 29 21.90 -12.56 -1.84
CA VAL A 29 22.23 -11.75 -0.64
C VAL A 29 23.51 -10.93 -0.82
N ARG A 30 24.48 -11.42 -1.61
CA ARG A 30 25.72 -10.68 -1.93
C ARG A 30 25.44 -9.40 -2.71
N ALA A 31 24.62 -9.45 -3.75
CA ALA A 31 24.28 -8.26 -4.53
C ALA A 31 23.56 -7.19 -3.68
N ILE A 32 22.69 -7.62 -2.76
CA ILE A 32 22.05 -6.72 -1.79
C ILE A 32 23.08 -6.11 -0.84
N ALA A 33 24.02 -6.91 -0.34
CA ALA A 33 25.07 -6.43 0.55
C ALA A 33 25.99 -5.41 -0.14
N ASP A 34 26.36 -5.68 -1.40
CA ASP A 34 27.16 -4.78 -2.23
C ASP A 34 26.42 -3.46 -2.46
N ALA A 35 25.13 -3.51 -2.81
CA ALA A 35 24.28 -2.32 -2.96
C ALA A 35 24.12 -1.52 -1.66
N ALA A 36 24.10 -2.21 -0.51
CA ALA A 36 24.03 -1.58 0.81
C ALA A 36 25.40 -1.08 1.33
N GLY A 37 26.51 -1.39 0.64
CA GLY A 37 27.86 -1.06 1.07
C GLY A 37 28.31 -1.81 2.34
N VAL A 38 27.85 -3.05 2.53
CA VAL A 38 28.16 -3.89 3.70
C VAL A 38 28.61 -5.30 3.30
N SER A 39 29.07 -6.09 4.27
CA SER A 39 29.38 -7.51 4.01
C SER A 39 28.11 -8.36 3.98
N ALA A 40 28.10 -9.43 3.17
CA ALA A 40 26.99 -10.39 3.16
C ALA A 40 26.77 -11.05 4.54
N GLY A 41 27.84 -11.22 5.32
CA GLY A 41 27.75 -11.70 6.70
C GLY A 41 26.94 -10.76 7.61
N LEU A 42 27.05 -9.45 7.42
CA LEU A 42 26.27 -8.46 8.17
C LEU A 42 24.78 -8.52 7.84
N VAL A 43 24.43 -8.81 6.58
CA VAL A 43 23.02 -9.04 6.17
C VAL A 43 22.44 -10.24 6.91
N ILE A 44 23.15 -11.37 6.92
CA ILE A 44 22.70 -12.57 7.64
C ILE A 44 22.65 -12.32 9.15
N HIS A 45 23.59 -11.54 9.70
CA HIS A 45 23.57 -11.19 11.11
C HIS A 45 22.31 -10.41 11.52
N HIS A 46 21.88 -9.43 10.72
CA HIS A 46 20.69 -8.63 11.04
C HIS A 46 19.37 -9.34 10.77
N PHE A 47 19.28 -10.12 9.69
CA PHE A 47 18.01 -10.63 9.19
C PHE A 47 17.87 -12.16 9.27
N GLY A 48 18.93 -12.88 9.66
CA GLY A 48 18.96 -14.33 9.81
C GLY A 48 19.00 -15.10 8.48
N SER A 49 18.15 -14.72 7.52
CA SER A 49 18.08 -15.34 6.20
C SER A 49 17.61 -14.33 5.14
N LYS A 50 17.67 -14.74 3.87
CA LYS A 50 17.08 -13.96 2.77
C LYS A 50 15.56 -13.82 2.93
N ASP A 51 14.89 -14.87 3.41
CA ASP A 51 13.44 -14.82 3.67
C ASP A 51 13.13 -13.93 4.89
N GLY A 52 13.99 -13.93 5.90
CA GLY A 52 13.88 -12.99 7.02
C GLY A 52 14.06 -11.54 6.58
N LEU A 53 14.99 -11.28 5.65
CA LEU A 53 15.14 -9.97 5.02
C LEU A 53 13.91 -9.59 4.18
N ARG A 54 13.36 -10.52 3.39
CA ARG A 54 12.12 -10.30 2.63
C ARG A 54 10.97 -9.95 3.55
N LYS A 55 10.78 -10.70 4.64
CA LYS A 55 9.75 -10.41 5.64
C LYS A 55 9.93 -9.01 6.24
N ALA A 56 11.16 -8.61 6.57
CA ALA A 56 11.44 -7.27 7.07
C ALA A 56 11.14 -6.17 6.04
N CYS A 57 11.35 -6.43 4.74
CA CYS A 57 10.94 -5.54 3.67
C CYS A 57 9.40 -5.45 3.58
N ASP A 58 8.70 -6.59 3.60
CA ASP A 58 7.23 -6.65 3.59
C ASP A 58 6.63 -5.86 4.77
N ASP A 59 7.17 -6.07 5.98
CA ASP A 59 6.71 -5.40 7.20
C ASP A 59 6.92 -3.88 7.12
N TYR A 60 8.05 -3.44 6.58
CA TYR A 60 8.36 -2.02 6.42
C TYR A 60 7.50 -1.36 5.34
N VAL A 61 7.35 -1.99 4.17
CA VAL A 61 6.54 -1.44 3.07
C VAL A 61 5.09 -1.28 3.51
N ALA A 62 4.53 -2.27 4.22
CA ALA A 62 3.17 -2.17 4.77
C ALA A 62 3.04 -1.00 5.76
N GLU A 63 4.04 -0.79 6.61
CA GLU A 63 4.03 0.27 7.62
C GLU A 63 4.21 1.67 7.02
N GLU A 64 5.13 1.85 6.08
CA GLU A 64 5.34 3.14 5.40
C GLU A 64 4.08 3.61 4.67
N ILE A 65 3.39 2.69 3.99
CA ILE A 65 2.12 3.00 3.31
C ILE A 65 1.04 3.34 4.32
N ARG A 66 0.90 2.54 5.40
CA ARG A 66 -0.06 2.81 6.47
C ARG A 66 0.18 4.18 7.10
N SER A 67 1.42 4.48 7.48
CA SER A 67 1.83 5.74 8.11
C SER A 67 1.52 6.94 7.22
N THR A 68 1.91 6.88 5.95
CA THR A 68 1.64 7.95 4.97
C THR A 68 0.13 8.19 4.80
N LYS A 69 -0.65 7.12 4.63
CA LYS A 69 -2.11 7.22 4.48
C LYS A 69 -2.78 7.74 5.75
N SER A 70 -2.34 7.26 6.90
CA SER A 70 -2.79 7.67 8.22
C SER A 70 -2.57 9.17 8.46
N GLU A 71 -1.42 9.73 8.08
CA GLU A 71 -1.18 11.17 8.11
C GLU A 71 -2.16 11.95 7.23
N ALA A 72 -2.36 11.51 5.98
CA ALA A 72 -3.30 12.14 5.05
C ALA A 72 -4.74 12.10 5.59
N MET A 73 -5.17 10.95 6.09
CA MET A 73 -6.52 10.74 6.61
C MET A 73 -6.76 11.56 7.88
N ARG A 74 -5.75 11.84 8.70
CA ARG A 74 -5.91 12.67 9.90
C ARG A 74 -5.91 14.18 9.60
N SER A 75 -5.51 14.60 8.40
CA SER A 75 -5.39 16.00 8.02
C SER A 75 -6.55 16.47 7.13
N ASN A 76 -7.21 17.56 7.53
CA ASN A 76 -8.14 18.31 6.69
C ASN A 76 -7.47 19.50 5.97
N ASP A 77 -6.15 19.63 6.09
CA ASP A 77 -5.37 20.69 5.45
C ASP A 77 -4.97 20.27 4.02
N PRO A 78 -5.47 20.95 2.97
CA PRO A 78 -5.10 20.66 1.59
C PRO A 78 -3.59 20.75 1.33
N ALA A 79 -2.86 21.61 2.06
CA ALA A 79 -1.42 21.74 1.85
C ALA A 79 -0.66 20.44 2.20
N THR A 80 -1.12 19.70 3.22
CA THR A 80 -0.57 18.39 3.58
C THR A 80 -0.74 17.41 2.42
N TRP A 81 -1.93 17.38 1.81
CA TRP A 81 -2.25 16.50 0.69
C TRP A 81 -1.43 16.87 -0.56
N PHE A 82 -1.32 18.16 -0.89
CA PHE A 82 -0.50 18.60 -2.02
C PHE A 82 0.99 18.32 -1.82
N ALA A 83 1.52 18.46 -0.59
CA ALA A 83 2.90 18.10 -0.30
C ALA A 83 3.17 16.61 -0.51
N GLN A 84 2.27 15.73 -0.07
CA GLN A 84 2.39 14.29 -0.32
C GLN A 84 2.32 13.94 -1.81
N LEU A 85 1.48 14.64 -2.58
CA LEU A 85 1.40 14.45 -4.03
C LEU A 85 2.62 14.95 -4.78
N ALA A 86 3.24 16.04 -4.32
CA ALA A 86 4.49 16.53 -4.88
C ALA A 86 5.63 15.49 -4.76
N GLU A 87 5.61 14.71 -3.68
CA GLU A 87 6.59 13.66 -3.40
C GLU A 87 6.17 12.28 -3.94
N ILE A 88 5.14 12.18 -4.79
CA ILE A 88 4.57 10.88 -5.15
C ILE A 88 5.58 9.93 -5.84
N GLU A 89 6.51 10.49 -6.62
CA GLU A 89 7.57 9.73 -7.29
C GLU A 89 8.59 9.12 -6.32
N SER A 90 8.69 9.64 -5.09
CA SER A 90 9.57 9.10 -4.05
C SER A 90 9.14 7.70 -3.62
N TYR A 91 7.84 7.36 -3.76
CA TYR A 91 7.28 6.04 -3.44
C TYR A 91 7.59 4.97 -4.50
N ALA A 92 8.23 5.32 -5.62
CA ALA A 92 8.51 4.38 -6.70
C ALA A 92 9.24 3.09 -6.27
N PRO A 93 10.27 3.11 -5.39
CA PRO A 93 10.92 1.89 -4.94
C PRO A 93 9.98 0.96 -4.16
N LEU A 94 9.11 1.51 -3.31
CA LEU A 94 8.11 0.76 -2.55
C LEU A 94 7.07 0.14 -3.49
N MET A 95 6.61 0.91 -4.49
CA MET A 95 5.63 0.43 -5.47
C MET A 95 6.23 -0.64 -6.38
N ALA A 96 7.48 -0.49 -6.82
CA ALA A 96 8.20 -1.52 -7.57
C ALA A 96 8.28 -2.83 -6.76
N TYR A 97 8.64 -2.74 -5.48
CA TYR A 97 8.68 -3.89 -4.59
C TYR A 97 7.29 -4.55 -4.45
N LEU A 98 6.23 -3.78 -4.24
CA LEU A 98 4.86 -4.30 -4.13
C LEU A 98 4.41 -5.04 -5.39
N VAL A 99 4.66 -4.44 -6.56
CA VAL A 99 4.33 -5.06 -7.85
C VAL A 99 5.05 -6.39 -8.01
N ARG A 100 6.34 -6.45 -7.64
CA ARG A 100 7.09 -7.71 -7.65
C ARG A 100 6.55 -8.72 -6.65
N SER A 101 6.18 -8.29 -5.44
CA SER A 101 5.56 -9.15 -4.43
C SER A 101 4.30 -9.81 -4.99
N MET A 102 3.42 -9.04 -5.64
CA MET A 102 2.23 -9.57 -6.30
C MET A 102 2.56 -10.56 -7.41
N GLN A 103 3.45 -10.20 -8.34
CA GLN A 103 3.82 -11.06 -9.48
C GLN A 103 4.45 -12.38 -9.02
N SER A 104 5.19 -12.36 -7.92
CA SER A 104 5.82 -13.57 -7.37
C SER A 104 4.83 -14.51 -6.69
N GLY A 105 3.69 -13.98 -6.21
CA GLY A 105 2.72 -14.72 -5.42
C GLY A 105 3.31 -15.39 -4.17
N GLY A 106 2.67 -16.49 -3.76
CA GLY A 106 3.09 -17.27 -2.58
C GLY A 106 2.58 -16.71 -1.26
N GLU A 107 2.91 -17.42 -0.18
CA GLU A 107 2.36 -17.16 1.15
C GLU A 107 2.77 -15.79 1.71
N LEU A 108 4.05 -15.40 1.57
CA LEU A 108 4.55 -14.09 2.00
C LEU A 108 3.84 -12.93 1.30
N ALA A 109 3.66 -13.01 -0.03
CA ALA A 109 2.93 -11.99 -0.77
C ALA A 109 1.47 -11.91 -0.30
N ASN A 110 0.79 -13.06 -0.13
CA ASN A 110 -0.58 -13.09 0.36
C ASN A 110 -0.73 -12.48 1.76
N MET A 111 0.24 -12.70 2.65
CA MET A 111 0.26 -12.08 3.98
C MET A 111 0.44 -10.56 3.88
N LEU A 112 1.32 -10.07 3.00
CA LEU A 112 1.48 -8.63 2.77
C LEU A 112 0.18 -7.98 2.28
N TRP A 113 -0.50 -8.57 1.30
CA TRP A 113 -1.77 -8.04 0.79
C TRP A 113 -2.88 -8.03 1.85
N ARG A 114 -3.01 -9.11 2.62
CA ARG A 114 -3.95 -9.15 3.75
C ARG A 114 -3.65 -8.04 4.75
N ARG A 115 -2.38 -7.90 5.15
CA ARG A 115 -1.95 -6.84 6.07
C ARG A 115 -2.26 -5.44 5.52
N MET A 116 -2.05 -5.18 4.23
CA MET A 116 -2.39 -3.87 3.66
C MET A 116 -3.91 -3.61 3.62
N ILE A 117 -4.72 -4.65 3.42
CA ILE A 117 -6.18 -4.55 3.54
C ILE A 117 -6.57 -4.26 5.00
N ASP A 118 -5.98 -4.95 5.96
CA ASP A 118 -6.24 -4.74 7.39
C ASP A 118 -5.83 -3.32 7.83
N ASN A 119 -4.66 -2.85 7.38
CA ASN A 119 -4.19 -1.48 7.58
C ASN A 119 -5.18 -0.43 7.04
N THR A 120 -5.95 -0.78 6.01
CA THR A 120 -6.96 0.12 5.42
C THR A 120 -8.10 0.41 6.38
N GLU A 121 -8.50 -0.57 7.18
CA GLU A 121 -9.51 -0.34 8.21
C GLU A 121 -8.98 0.62 9.28
N GLU A 122 -7.73 0.44 9.70
CA GLU A 122 -7.09 1.25 10.74
C GLU A 122 -7.00 2.73 10.36
N TYR A 123 -6.42 3.06 9.19
CA TYR A 123 -6.27 4.48 8.81
C TYR A 123 -7.60 5.14 8.41
N LEU A 124 -8.60 4.36 7.97
CA LEU A 124 -9.95 4.89 7.73
C LEU A 124 -10.67 5.20 9.05
N ASP A 125 -10.54 4.34 10.06
CA ASP A 125 -11.07 4.60 11.40
C ASP A 125 -10.42 5.84 12.04
N GLU A 126 -9.11 6.02 11.87
CA GLU A 126 -8.43 7.25 12.29
C GLU A 126 -9.01 8.50 11.62
N GLY A 127 -9.28 8.44 10.31
CA GLY A 127 -9.95 9.53 9.59
C GLY A 127 -11.39 9.78 10.07
N VAL A 128 -12.13 8.71 10.41
CA VAL A 128 -13.46 8.85 11.02
C VAL A 128 -13.38 9.54 12.38
N ARG A 129 -12.43 9.14 13.23
CA ARG A 129 -12.18 9.79 14.53
C ARG A 129 -11.72 11.24 14.40
N ALA A 130 -10.96 11.56 13.35
CA ALA A 130 -10.52 12.92 13.03
C ALA A 130 -11.62 13.77 12.35
N GLY A 131 -12.74 13.17 11.94
CA GLY A 131 -13.84 13.87 11.26
C GLY A 131 -13.58 14.20 9.79
N THR A 132 -12.54 13.63 9.17
CA THR A 132 -12.21 13.79 7.75
C THR A 132 -12.91 12.77 6.85
N ILE A 133 -13.29 11.62 7.41
CA ILE A 133 -13.98 10.53 6.71
C ILE A 133 -15.34 10.27 7.36
N LYS A 134 -16.38 10.06 6.54
CA LYS A 134 -17.73 9.72 7.02
C LYS A 134 -17.72 8.36 7.73
N PRO A 135 -18.49 8.14 8.81
CA PRO A 135 -18.66 6.80 9.40
C PRO A 135 -19.30 5.82 8.40
N SER A 136 -19.09 4.51 8.60
CA SER A 136 -19.67 3.44 7.77
C SER A 136 -20.67 2.61 8.56
N ARG A 137 -21.66 2.01 7.88
CA ARG A 137 -22.48 0.92 8.45
C ARG A 137 -21.63 -0.31 8.76
N ASP A 138 -20.67 -0.59 7.89
CA ASP A 138 -19.75 -1.72 7.98
C ASP A 138 -18.34 -1.20 7.63
N PRO A 139 -17.54 -0.79 8.63
CA PRO A 139 -16.18 -0.27 8.42
C PRO A 139 -15.25 -1.29 7.76
N ALA A 140 -15.28 -2.55 8.21
CA ALA A 140 -14.43 -3.62 7.70
C ALA A 140 -14.73 -3.94 6.22
N ALA A 141 -16.01 -4.07 5.85
CA ALA A 141 -16.38 -4.30 4.45
C ALA A 141 -16.01 -3.11 3.55
N ARG A 142 -16.19 -1.86 4.04
CA ARG A 142 -15.77 -0.66 3.30
C ARG A 142 -14.26 -0.61 3.10
N ALA A 143 -13.48 -0.92 4.14
CA ALA A 143 -12.02 -0.96 4.08
C ALA A 143 -11.54 -2.01 3.07
N ARG A 144 -12.11 -3.22 3.12
CA ARG A 144 -11.82 -4.28 2.16
C ARG A 144 -12.13 -3.86 0.73
N TYR A 145 -13.30 -3.26 0.48
CA TYR A 145 -13.69 -2.78 -0.84
C TYR A 145 -12.71 -1.72 -1.37
N LEU A 146 -12.38 -0.70 -0.56
CA LEU A 146 -11.45 0.37 -0.95
C LEU A 146 -10.02 -0.14 -1.15
N GLY A 147 -9.53 -1.02 -0.28
CA GLY A 147 -8.20 -1.62 -0.41
C GLY A 147 -8.07 -2.43 -1.72
N ILE A 148 -9.08 -3.25 -2.05
CA ILE A 148 -9.08 -4.05 -3.28
C ILE A 148 -9.22 -3.16 -4.52
N THR A 149 -10.17 -2.23 -4.54
CA THR A 149 -10.43 -1.40 -5.72
C THR A 149 -9.33 -0.38 -5.97
N GLY A 150 -8.79 0.26 -4.93
CA GLY A 150 -7.67 1.19 -5.05
C GLY A 150 -6.39 0.48 -5.51
N GLY A 151 -5.99 -0.59 -4.81
CA GLY A 151 -4.79 -1.36 -5.15
C GLY A 151 -4.90 -2.02 -6.52
N GLY A 152 -6.01 -2.74 -6.77
CA GLY A 152 -6.29 -3.38 -8.06
C GLY A 152 -6.38 -2.38 -9.22
N GLY A 153 -7.00 -1.22 -9.00
CA GLY A 153 -7.09 -0.14 -9.97
C GLY A 153 -5.71 0.41 -10.36
N PHE A 154 -4.83 0.63 -9.39
CA PHE A 154 -3.45 1.05 -9.66
C PHE A 154 -2.67 0.00 -10.49
N LEU A 155 -2.81 -1.28 -10.16
CA LEU A 155 -2.11 -2.35 -10.88
C LEU A 155 -2.58 -2.49 -12.32
N LEU A 156 -3.89 -2.35 -12.55
CA LEU A 156 -4.45 -2.33 -13.90
C LEU A 156 -3.96 -1.09 -14.67
N TYR A 157 -3.92 0.08 -14.03
CA TYR A 157 -3.36 1.30 -14.62
C TYR A 157 -1.90 1.11 -15.02
N LEU A 158 -1.06 0.58 -14.12
CA LEU A 158 0.34 0.26 -14.38
C LEU A 158 0.49 -0.69 -15.57
N GLN A 159 -0.32 -1.75 -15.64
CA GLN A 159 -0.27 -2.73 -16.73
C GLN A 159 -0.62 -2.13 -18.09
N MET A 160 -1.51 -1.13 -18.14
CA MET A 160 -1.96 -0.46 -19.37
C MET A 160 -1.13 0.78 -19.72
N HIS A 161 -0.19 1.19 -18.86
CA HIS A 161 0.62 2.38 -19.05
C HIS A 161 1.59 2.24 -20.22
N GLU A 162 1.96 3.35 -20.88
CA GLU A 162 2.91 3.35 -22.00
C GLU A 162 4.32 2.87 -21.58
N THR A 163 4.71 3.20 -20.35
CA THR A 163 6.01 2.85 -19.75
C THR A 163 5.84 2.07 -18.43
N PRO A 164 5.37 0.81 -18.47
CA PRO A 164 4.96 0.07 -17.27
C PRO A 164 6.13 -0.32 -16.34
N THR A 165 7.37 -0.13 -16.76
CA THR A 165 8.56 -0.35 -15.94
C THR A 165 9.10 0.94 -15.30
N ASP A 166 8.68 2.11 -15.78
CA ASP A 166 9.06 3.40 -15.18
C ASP A 166 8.03 3.81 -14.12
N ILE A 167 8.20 3.26 -12.92
CA ILE A 167 7.26 3.43 -11.82
C ILE A 167 7.13 4.91 -11.40
N ARG A 168 8.17 5.74 -11.58
CA ARG A 168 8.06 7.18 -11.26
C ARG A 168 7.10 7.87 -12.21
N THR A 169 7.28 7.66 -13.52
CA THR A 169 6.38 8.23 -14.53
C THR A 169 4.96 7.71 -14.34
N VAL A 170 4.78 6.40 -14.11
CA VAL A 170 3.45 5.82 -13.83
C VAL A 170 2.77 6.48 -12.63
N LEU A 171 3.51 6.72 -11.53
CA LEU A 171 2.93 7.35 -10.33
C LEU A 171 2.53 8.80 -10.58
N ARG A 172 3.33 9.55 -11.33
CA ARG A 172 3.02 10.92 -11.74
C ARG A 172 1.74 10.96 -12.59
N ASP A 173 1.65 10.08 -13.58
CA ASP A 173 0.51 10.04 -14.49
C ASP A 173 -0.75 9.51 -13.78
N TYR A 174 -0.61 8.50 -12.90
CA TYR A 174 -1.71 8.05 -12.04
C TYR A 174 -2.25 9.17 -11.15
N ALA A 175 -1.36 9.98 -10.55
CA ALA A 175 -1.78 11.12 -9.74
C ALA A 175 -2.61 12.12 -10.57
N ARG A 176 -2.14 12.43 -11.77
CA ARG A 176 -2.79 13.35 -12.69
C ARG A 176 -4.17 12.84 -13.13
N ASP A 177 -4.26 11.57 -13.48
CA ASP A 177 -5.44 11.00 -14.12
C ASP A 177 -6.52 10.59 -13.12
N MET A 178 -6.11 10.08 -11.95
CA MET A 178 -7.03 9.36 -11.05
C MET A 178 -7.46 10.17 -9.82
N ILE A 179 -6.69 11.17 -9.39
CA ILE A 179 -6.97 11.85 -8.12
C ILE A 179 -8.26 12.67 -8.19
N LEU A 180 -8.42 13.52 -9.20
CA LEU A 180 -9.57 14.41 -9.27
C LEU A 180 -10.90 13.66 -9.44
N PRO A 181 -11.01 12.66 -10.35
CA PRO A 181 -12.22 11.83 -10.43
C PRO A 181 -12.49 11.02 -9.15
N ALA A 182 -11.44 10.54 -8.48
CA ALA A 182 -11.62 9.84 -7.20
C ALA A 182 -12.17 10.78 -6.12
N LEU A 183 -11.65 12.01 -6.01
CA LEU A 183 -12.14 13.02 -5.06
C LEU A 183 -13.59 13.41 -5.32
N GLU A 184 -14.01 13.56 -6.59
CA GLU A 184 -15.41 13.79 -6.96
C GLU A 184 -16.29 12.67 -6.43
N ILE A 185 -15.97 11.41 -6.75
CA ILE A 185 -16.77 10.25 -6.33
C ILE A 185 -16.78 10.10 -4.80
N TYR A 186 -15.66 10.35 -4.11
CA TYR A 186 -15.58 10.22 -2.66
C TYR A 186 -16.31 11.34 -1.91
N SER A 187 -16.46 12.51 -2.53
CA SER A 187 -17.14 13.66 -1.91
C SER A 187 -18.64 13.63 -2.20
N GLU A 188 -18.99 13.45 -3.47
CA GLU A 188 -20.36 13.61 -4.00
C GLU A 188 -21.11 12.28 -4.15
N GLY A 189 -20.39 11.16 -4.22
CA GLY A 189 -20.96 9.87 -4.61
C GLY A 189 -21.09 9.74 -6.13
N LEU A 190 -21.70 8.63 -6.57
CA LEU A 190 -21.90 8.34 -8.01
C LEU A 190 -23.37 8.19 -8.38
N LEU A 191 -24.15 7.51 -7.53
CA LEU A 191 -25.58 7.31 -7.76
C LEU A 191 -26.35 8.57 -7.36
N ALA A 192 -27.35 8.94 -8.16
CA ALA A 192 -28.17 10.14 -7.93
C ALA A 192 -29.04 10.06 -6.67
N ASP A 193 -29.34 8.84 -6.20
CA ASP A 193 -30.13 8.59 -5.00
C ASP A 193 -29.79 7.23 -4.36
N ARG A 194 -30.48 6.93 -3.25
CA ARG A 194 -30.24 5.74 -2.43
C ARG A 194 -31.05 4.51 -2.84
N THR A 195 -31.88 4.60 -3.89
CA THR A 195 -32.85 3.55 -4.26
C THR A 195 -32.20 2.17 -4.36
N MET A 196 -31.06 2.08 -5.06
CA MET A 196 -30.34 0.81 -5.21
C MET A 196 -29.69 0.35 -3.90
N TYR A 197 -29.12 1.27 -3.12
CA TYR A 197 -28.48 0.91 -1.85
C TYR A 197 -29.50 0.35 -0.84
N ASP A 198 -30.64 1.03 -0.69
CA ASP A 198 -31.68 0.64 0.26
C ASP A 198 -32.36 -0.68 -0.16
N ALA A 199 -32.50 -0.94 -1.47
CA ALA A 199 -33.02 -2.22 -1.98
C ALA A 199 -32.11 -3.41 -1.64
N PHE A 200 -30.80 -3.29 -1.84
CA PHE A 200 -29.85 -4.36 -1.51
C PHE A 200 -29.70 -4.57 0.01
N LEU A 201 -29.77 -3.49 0.81
CA LEU A 201 -29.79 -3.60 2.27
C LEU A 201 -31.02 -4.37 2.79
N ALA A 202 -32.19 -4.17 2.16
CA ALA A 202 -33.39 -4.91 2.53
C ALA A 202 -33.28 -6.40 2.19
N ALA A 203 -32.69 -6.75 1.04
CA ALA A 203 -32.47 -8.12 0.62
C ALA A 203 -31.49 -8.87 1.55
N GLU A 204 -30.38 -8.24 1.94
CA GLU A 204 -29.38 -8.82 2.86
C GLU A 204 -30.02 -9.19 4.22
N LYS A 205 -30.79 -8.27 4.81
CA LYS A 205 -31.50 -8.51 6.07
C LYS A 205 -32.51 -9.66 6.02
N GLN A 206 -33.17 -9.85 4.87
CA GLN A 206 -34.10 -10.96 4.68
C GLN A 206 -33.35 -12.29 4.54
N GLY A 207 -32.22 -12.31 3.84
CA GLY A 207 -31.33 -13.48 3.73
C GLY A 207 -30.82 -13.97 5.09
N ASP A 208 -30.36 -13.05 5.94
CA ASP A 208 -29.88 -13.38 7.29
C ASP A 208 -31.00 -13.91 8.21
N SER A 209 -32.24 -13.41 8.03
CA SER A 209 -33.41 -13.85 8.81
C SER A 209 -33.90 -15.26 8.45
N HIS A 210 -33.58 -15.74 7.25
CA HIS A 210 -33.94 -17.10 6.80
C HIS A 210 -32.83 -18.13 7.05
N ALA A 211 -31.61 -17.68 7.36
CA ALA A 211 -30.46 -18.53 7.67
C ALA A 211 -30.26 -18.77 9.18
N SER A 212 -31.01 -18.08 10.04
CA SER A 212 -31.06 -18.27 11.51
C SER A 212 -32.24 -19.14 11.93
#